data_AF-A0A6A3CMW1-F1
#
_entry.id   AF-A0A6A3CMW1-F1
#
_cell.length_a   1.000
_cell.length_b   1.000
_cell.length_c   1.000
_cell.angle_alpha   90.00
_cell.angle_beta   90.00
_cell.angle_gamma   90.00
#
_symmetry.space_group_name_H-M   'P 1'
#
loop_
_entity.id
_entity.type
_entity.pdbx_description
1 polymer ?
#
loop_
_entity_poly.entity_id
_entity_poly.type
_entity_poly.pdbx_seq_one_letter_code
_entity_poly.pdbx_strand_id
1 'polypeptide(L)'
;MLGHLEFVDEILTRKPELAKGVDSRKSSPLHLASAKGYLQIAKRLLQVDPDMYLVSDIDGRNPLLIAAMKGHLDVLLWIGLMLLLLLGHTIRLVTILIQCHLHVSWNSSTNQ
;
A
#
# COMPACT_ATOMS: atom_id res chain seq x y z
N MET A 1 13.54 18.09 -7.57
CA MET A 1 14.47 16.94 -7.78
C MET A 1 13.69 15.66 -7.56
N LEU A 2 13.44 14.88 -8.62
CA LEU A 2 12.48 13.76 -8.67
C LEU A 2 12.89 12.50 -7.88
N GLY A 3 13.95 12.54 -7.08
CA GLY A 3 14.61 11.35 -6.56
C GLY A 3 15.20 10.51 -7.71
N HIS A 4 16.19 9.66 -7.44
CA HIS A 4 16.79 8.82 -8.47
C HIS A 4 15.90 7.60 -8.77
N LEU A 5 14.73 7.82 -9.38
CA LEU A 5 13.71 6.78 -9.60
C LEU A 5 14.26 5.57 -10.36
N GLU A 6 15.02 5.79 -11.44
CA GLU A 6 15.63 4.71 -12.23
C GLU A 6 16.56 3.84 -11.37
N PHE A 7 17.34 4.47 -10.50
CA PHE A 7 18.23 3.76 -9.59
C PHE A 7 17.46 2.96 -8.54
N VAL A 8 16.39 3.54 -7.99
CA VAL A 8 15.49 2.83 -7.08
C VAL A 8 14.85 1.63 -7.78
N ASP A 9 14.43 1.79 -9.04
CA ASP A 9 13.79 0.72 -9.80
C ASP A 9 14.74 -0.45 -10.09
N GLU A 10 15.96 -0.14 -10.53
CA GLU A 10 17.00 -1.13 -10.76
C GLU A 10 17.33 -1.91 -9.47
N ILE A 11 17.46 -1.21 -8.34
CA ILE A 11 17.73 -1.84 -7.05
C ILE A 11 16.57 -2.75 -6.64
N LEU A 12 15.32 -2.28 -6.71
CA LEU A 12 14.17 -3.05 -6.27
C LEU A 12 13.87 -4.24 -7.20
N THR A 13 14.25 -4.13 -8.48
CA THR A 13 14.19 -5.25 -9.43
C THR A 13 15.15 -6.37 -9.04
N ARG A 14 16.36 -6.02 -8.58
CA ARG A 14 17.36 -7.01 -8.15
C ARG A 14 17.15 -7.52 -6.72
N LYS A 15 16.65 -6.65 -5.84
CA LYS A 15 16.55 -6.85 -4.39
C LYS A 15 15.26 -6.26 -3.83
N PRO A 16 14.10 -6.89 -4.08
CA PRO A 16 12.80 -6.39 -3.62
C PRO A 16 12.68 -6.32 -2.10
N GLU A 17 13.44 -7.13 -1.35
CA GLU A 17 13.48 -7.13 0.11
C GLU A 17 13.89 -5.77 0.70
N LEU A 18 14.62 -4.95 -0.07
CA LEU A 18 15.04 -3.62 0.37
C LEU A 18 13.87 -2.64 0.49
N ALA A 19 12.73 -2.88 -0.16
CA ALA A 19 11.52 -2.09 0.04
C ALA A 19 11.01 -2.12 1.49
N LYS A 20 11.29 -3.23 2.19
CA LYS A 20 10.89 -3.51 3.58
C LYS A 20 11.97 -3.17 4.60
N GLY A 21 13.20 -2.97 4.15
CA GLY A 21 14.33 -2.66 5.02
C GLY A 21 14.05 -1.42 5.85
N VAL A 22 14.39 -1.44 7.14
CA VAL A 22 14.21 -0.28 8.02
C VAL A 22 15.55 0.18 8.58
N ASP A 23 15.67 1.49 8.80
CA ASP A 23 16.82 2.08 9.48
C ASP A 23 16.74 1.91 11.01
N SER A 24 17.71 2.49 11.73
CA SER A 24 17.75 2.46 13.20
C SER A 24 16.57 3.13 13.89
N ARG A 25 15.78 3.95 13.17
CA ARG A 25 14.54 4.58 13.66
C ARG A 25 13.30 3.82 13.19
N LYS A 26 13.46 2.58 12.73
CA LYS A 26 12.38 1.78 12.11
C LYS A 26 11.77 2.47 10.88
N SER A 27 12.49 3.41 10.26
CA SER A 27 12.00 4.14 9.11
C SER A 27 12.25 3.32 7.85
N SER A 28 11.17 2.98 7.15
CA SER A 28 11.24 2.30 5.86
C SER A 28 11.53 3.27 4.70
N PRO A 29 11.97 2.79 3.52
CA PRO A 29 12.08 3.60 2.31
C PRO A 29 10.81 4.41 2.01
N LEU A 30 9.62 3.88 2.34
CA LEU A 30 8.37 4.57 2.12
C LEU A 30 8.18 5.77 3.08
N HIS A 31 8.65 5.68 4.33
CA HIS A 31 8.68 6.83 5.24
C HIS A 31 9.57 7.95 4.68
N LEU A 32 10.74 7.60 4.12
CA LEU A 32 11.66 8.57 3.52
C LEU A 32 11.05 9.20 2.26
N ALA A 33 10.44 8.40 1.38
CA ALA A 33 9.77 8.90 0.18
C ALA A 33 8.61 9.84 0.55
N SER A 34 7.80 9.49 1.56
CA SER A 34 6.75 10.34 2.12
C SER A 34 7.29 11.62 2.73
N ALA A 35 8.38 11.57 3.48
CA ALA A 35 9.00 12.75 4.12
C ALA A 35 9.60 13.74 3.11
N LYS A 36 9.92 13.27 1.90
CA LYS A 36 10.54 14.07 0.82
C LYS A 36 9.58 14.43 -0.30
N GLY A 37 8.35 13.90 -0.28
CA GLY A 37 7.36 14.11 -1.35
C GLY A 37 7.70 13.39 -2.65
N TYR A 38 8.49 12.31 -2.60
CA TYR A 38 8.89 11.55 -3.79
C TYR A 38 7.78 10.58 -4.22
N LEU A 39 6.72 11.13 -4.82
CA LEU A 39 5.54 10.39 -5.24
C LEU A 39 5.88 9.14 -6.07
N GLN A 40 6.71 9.26 -7.11
CA GLN A 40 7.00 8.12 -7.99
C GLN A 40 7.75 6.99 -7.28
N ILE A 41 8.64 7.33 -6.35
CA ILE A 41 9.34 6.36 -5.51
C ILE A 41 8.35 5.68 -4.56
N ALA A 42 7.45 6.44 -3.93
CA ALA A 42 6.41 5.89 -3.07
C ALA A 42 5.50 4.90 -3.82
N LYS A 43 5.10 5.24 -5.06
CA LYS A 43 4.34 4.32 -5.93
C LYS A 43 5.12 3.04 -6.19
N ARG A 44 6.40 3.16 -6.57
CA ARG A 44 7.21 1.99 -6.89
C ARG A 44 7.41 1.06 -5.69
N LEU A 45 7.63 1.63 -4.51
CA LEU A 45 7.75 0.87 -3.27
C LEU A 45 6.45 0.09 -2.94
N LEU A 46 5.29 0.74 -3.10
CA LEU A 46 3.99 0.10 -2.86
C LEU A 46 3.57 -0.90 -3.95
N GLN A 47 4.16 -0.84 -5.15
CA GLN A 47 4.03 -1.89 -6.15
C GLN A 47 4.80 -3.16 -5.76
N VAL A 48 5.95 -3.00 -5.10
CA VAL A 48 6.76 -4.14 -4.62
C VAL A 48 6.11 -4.76 -3.39
N ASP A 49 5.65 -3.92 -2.45
CA ASP A 49 4.90 -4.39 -1.29
C ASP A 49 3.81 -3.39 -0.88
N PRO A 50 2.54 -3.71 -1.16
CA PRO A 50 1.41 -2.87 -0.78
C PRO A 50 1.30 -2.67 0.72
N ASP A 51 1.70 -3.61 1.58
CA ASP A 51 1.44 -3.53 3.03
C ASP A 51 2.35 -2.50 3.74
N MET A 52 3.36 -1.97 3.05
CA MET A 52 4.32 -1.01 3.61
C MET A 52 3.69 0.32 4.05
N TYR A 53 2.46 0.65 3.62
CA TYR A 53 1.76 1.83 4.12
C TYR A 53 1.38 1.72 5.61
N LEU A 54 1.32 0.50 6.17
CA LEU A 54 0.92 0.24 7.56
C LEU A 54 2.09 0.31 8.55
N VAL A 55 3.32 0.20 8.07
CA VAL A 55 4.50 0.10 8.94
C VAL A 55 4.69 1.41 9.70
N SER A 56 4.93 1.33 11.00
CA SER A 56 5.22 2.49 11.84
C SER A 56 6.72 2.65 12.12
N ASP A 57 7.19 3.90 12.10
CA ASP A 57 8.51 4.26 12.61
C ASP A 57 8.58 4.19 14.16
N ILE A 58 9.72 4.55 14.72
CA ILE A 58 9.96 4.53 16.18
C ILE A 58 9.03 5.48 16.95
N ASP A 59 8.53 6.53 16.31
CA ASP A 59 7.59 7.49 16.90
C ASP A 59 6.13 7.02 16.70
N GLY A 60 5.91 5.81 16.18
CA GLY A 60 4.60 5.25 15.90
C GLY A 60 3.93 5.82 14.65
N ARG A 61 4.63 6.61 13.84
CA ARG A 61 4.07 7.27 12.66
C ARG A 61 4.19 6.36 11.46
N ASN A 62 3.12 6.25 10.69
CA ASN A 62 3.16 5.58 9.39
C ASN A 62 3.57 6.57 8.27
N PRO A 63 3.91 6.09 7.06
CA PRO A 63 4.32 6.94 5.95
C PRO A 63 3.25 7.95 5.54
N LEU A 64 1.96 7.62 5.72
CA LEU A 64 0.84 8.50 5.42
C LEU A 64 0.84 9.72 6.35
N LEU A 65 1.02 9.50 7.66
CA LEU A 65 1.11 10.55 8.66
C LEU A 65 2.34 11.44 8.43
N ILE A 66 3.48 10.86 8.06
CA ILE A 66 4.67 11.64 7.69
C ILE A 66 4.39 12.54 6.48
N ALA A 67 3.75 12.03 5.42
CA ALA A 67 3.41 12.84 4.25
C ALA A 67 2.49 14.02 4.63
N ALA A 68 1.49 13.78 5.49
CA ALA A 68 0.61 14.83 6.01
C ALA A 68 1.38 15.88 6.82
N MET A 69 2.22 15.44 7.77
CA MET A 69 3.02 16.33 8.62
C MET A 69 4.02 17.20 7.82
N LYS A 70 4.49 16.71 6.67
CA LYS A 70 5.40 17.42 5.78
C LYS A 70 4.69 18.22 4.68
N GLY A 71 3.36 18.15 4.60
CA GLY A 71 2.57 18.87 3.58
C GLY A 71 2.67 18.27 2.18
N HIS A 72 3.10 17.01 2.05
CA HIS A 72 3.23 16.33 0.76
C HIS A 72 1.91 15.69 0.35
N LEU A 73 0.94 16.54 0.02
CA LEU A 73 -0.44 16.15 -0.30
C LEU A 73 -0.52 15.16 -1.46
N ASP A 74 0.36 15.26 -2.47
CA ASP A 74 0.35 14.33 -3.61
C ASP A 74 0.60 12.89 -3.19
N VAL A 75 1.55 12.67 -2.26
CA VAL A 75 1.85 11.35 -1.71
C VAL A 75 0.71 10.89 -0.79
N LEU A 76 0.23 11.77 0.07
CA LEU A 76 -0.88 11.50 0.98
C LEU A 76 -2.13 11.05 0.24
N LEU A 77 -2.55 11.84 -0.76
CA LEU A 77 -3.73 11.57 -1.58
C LEU A 77 -3.54 10.31 -2.40
N TRP A 78 -2.37 10.09 -3.00
CA TRP A 78 -2.16 8.89 -3.79
C TRP A 78 -2.22 7.61 -2.94
N ILE A 79 -1.52 7.56 -1.80
CA ILE A 79 -1.58 6.42 -0.88
C ILE A 79 -3.00 6.26 -0.34
N GLY A 80 -3.65 7.35 0.09
CA GLY A 80 -5.03 7.32 0.59
C GLY A 80 -6.04 6.81 -0.44
N LEU A 81 -5.95 7.27 -1.69
CA LEU A 81 -6.80 6.79 -2.79
C LEU A 81 -6.55 5.32 -3.10
N MET A 82 -5.29 4.86 -3.03
CA MET A 82 -4.96 3.45 -3.18
C MET A 82 -5.69 2.58 -2.14
N LEU A 83 -5.74 3.01 -0.88
CA LEU A 83 -6.45 2.30 0.19
C LEU A 83 -7.96 2.21 -0.06
N LEU A 84 -8.58 3.31 -0.49
CA LEU A 84 -10.01 3.33 -0.81
C LEU A 84 -10.35 2.36 -1.96
N LEU A 85 -9.47 2.25 -2.96
CA LEU A 85 -9.65 1.31 -4.08
C LEU A 85 -9.46 -0.15 -3.66
N LEU A 86 -8.48 -0.44 -2.80
CA LEU A 86 -8.23 -1.79 -2.27
C LEU A 86 -9.39 -2.28 -1.38
N LEU A 87 -9.91 -1.44 -0.49
CA LEU A 87 -11.09 -1.76 0.31
C LEU A 87 -12.33 -2.03 -0.55
N GLY A 88 -12.50 -1.31 -1.67
CA GLY A 88 -13.58 -1.55 -2.62
C GLY A 88 -13.52 -2.92 -3.32
N HIS A 89 -12.33 -3.44 -3.61
CA HIS A 89 -12.17 -4.76 -4.23
C HIS A 89 -12.47 -5.89 -3.26
N THR A 90 -12.04 -5.76 -1.99
CA THR A 90 -12.34 -6.73 -0.94
C THR A 90 -13.83 -6.82 -0.65
N ILE A 91 -14.54 -5.68 -0.56
CA ILE A 91 -16.00 -5.67 -0.35
C ILE A 91 -16.72 -6.34 -1.51
N ARG A 92 -16.34 -6.04 -2.77
CA ARG A 92 -16.94 -6.65 -3.96
C ARG A 92 -16.72 -8.17 -4.03
N LEU A 93 -15.51 -8.65 -3.71
CA LEU A 93 -15.20 -10.08 -3.61
C LEU A 93 -16.03 -10.76 -2.52
N VAL A 94 -16.15 -10.15 -1.34
CA VAL A 94 -16.94 -10.68 -0.23
C VAL A 94 -18.43 -10.75 -0.57
N THR A 95 -19.00 -9.73 -1.21
CA THR A 95 -20.42 -9.77 -1.67
C THR A 95 -20.65 -10.87 -2.69
N ILE A 96 -19.75 -11.05 -3.67
CA ILE A 96 -19.85 -12.12 -4.67
C ILE A 96 -19.79 -13.49 -4.00
N LEU A 97 -18.88 -13.70 -3.04
CA LEU A 97 -18.76 -14.97 -2.32
C LEU A 97 -20.00 -15.28 -1.47
N ILE A 98 -20.59 -14.28 -0.81
CA ILE A 98 -21.85 -14.43 -0.06
C ILE A 98 -22.99 -14.78 -1.02
N GLN A 99 -23.10 -14.09 -2.16
CA GLN A 99 -24.12 -14.35 -3.17
C GLN A 99 -23.97 -15.76 -3.78
N CYS A 100 -22.73 -16.20 -4.07
CA CYS A 100 -22.43 -17.54 -4.55
C CYS A 100 -22.80 -18.62 -3.53
N HIS A 101 -22.49 -18.41 -2.25
CA HIS A 101 -22.82 -19.36 -1.19
C HIS A 101 -24.34 -19.49 -1.01
N LEU A 102 -25.07 -18.37 -1.07
CA LEU A 102 -26.53 -18.39 -1.01
C LEU A 102 -27.14 -19.11 -2.22
N HIS A 103 -26.62 -18.87 -3.42
CA HIS A 103 -27.10 -19.52 -4.64
C HIS A 103 -26.91 -21.04 -4.62
N VAL A 104 -25.74 -21.52 -4.17
CA VAL A 104 -25.49 -22.96 -4.00
C VAL A 104 -26.41 -23.55 -2.93
N SER A 105 -26.61 -22.89 -1.79
CA SER A 105 -27.50 -23.38 -0.73
C SER A 105 -28.98 -23.44 -1.15
N TRP A 106 -29.41 -22.55 -2.04
CA TRP A 106 -30.79 -22.53 -2.54
C TRP A 106 -31.04 -23.65 -3.55
N ASN A 107 -30.10 -23.90 -4.46
CA ASN A 107 -30.21 -24.95 -5.48
C ASN A 107 -30.14 -26.39 -4.91
N SER A 108 -29.53 -26.56 -3.73
CA SER A 108 -29.54 -27.81 -2.96
C SER A 108 -30.90 -28.08 -2.29
N SER A 109 -31.68 -27.04 -2.01
CA SER A 109 -32.95 -27.13 -1.29
C SER A 109 -34.15 -27.37 -2.20
N THR A 110 -34.01 -27.12 -3.51
CA THR A 110 -35.06 -27.29 -4.52
C THR A 110 -34.95 -28.60 -5.33
N ASN A 111 -33.91 -29.41 -5.08
CA ASN A 111 -33.66 -30.70 -5.73
C ASN A 111 -33.87 -31.92 -4.79
N GLN A 112 -34.58 -31.74 -3.68
CA GLN A 112 -35.16 -32.82 -2.85
C GLN A 112 -36.68 -32.74 -2.93
#